data_AF-A0A7S1TKZ5-F1
#
_entry.id   AF-A0A7S1TKZ5-F1
#
_cell.length_a   1.000
_cell.length_b   1.000
_cell.length_c   1.000
_cell.angle_alpha   90.00
_cell.angle_beta   90.00
_cell.angle_gamma   90.00
#
_symmetry.space_group_name_H-M   'P 1'
#
loop_
_entity.id
_entity.type
_entity.pdbx_description
1 polymer ?
#
loop_
_entity_poly.entity_id
_entity_poly.type
_entity_poly.pdbx_seq_one_letter_code
_entity_poly.pdbx_strand_id
1 'polypeptide(L)'
;LSQLMRPTGFEQELAPAKKARKSVGSVRLVRVPRIRHKASFTQLLHEGLEMSLMVAIDWTASNESPSNPKSLHYFTSDPRQLNSYESALMAVGSILMPYDRDQMIPAFGFGGKPPSDAGVSHCFPLTGNPSNPEVHGLAGLMQAYRGALGAVALSG
;
A
#
# COMPACT_ATOMS: atom_id res chain seq x y z
N LEU A 1 24.66 -20.78 -29.95
CA LEU A 1 23.57 -19.78 -29.86
C LEU A 1 22.57 -19.87 -31.02
N SER A 2 23.00 -20.06 -32.27
CA SER A 2 22.11 -20.17 -33.45
C SER A 2 21.15 -21.38 -33.45
N GLN A 3 21.45 -22.46 -32.71
CA GLN A 3 20.58 -23.65 -32.65
C GLN A 3 19.37 -23.50 -31.71
N LEU A 4 19.42 -22.58 -30.74
CA LEU A 4 18.32 -22.33 -29.78
C LEU A 4 17.20 -21.43 -30.32
N MET A 5 17.39 -20.81 -31.49
CA MET A 5 16.45 -19.85 -32.09
C MET A 5 15.56 -20.47 -33.18
N ARG A 6 15.58 -21.80 -33.36
CA ARG A 6 14.73 -22.47 -34.36
C ARG A 6 13.29 -22.55 -33.86
N PRO A 7 12.28 -22.27 -34.70
CA PRO A 7 10.87 -22.28 -34.29
C PRO A 7 10.35 -23.69 -33.96
N THR A 8 11.03 -24.72 -34.47
CA THR A 8 10.82 -26.13 -34.13
C THR A 8 11.86 -26.56 -33.11
N GLY A 9 11.45 -27.38 -32.15
CA GLY A 9 12.34 -27.91 -31.11
C GLY A 9 13.61 -28.58 -31.66
N PHE A 10 14.64 -28.72 -30.84
CA PHE A 10 15.94 -29.27 -31.23
C PHE A 10 16.30 -30.48 -30.38
N GLU A 11 17.07 -31.41 -30.96
CA GLU A 11 17.64 -32.56 -30.27
C GLU A 11 19.15 -32.39 -30.20
N GLN A 12 19.72 -32.61 -29.01
CA GLN A 12 21.15 -32.53 -28.78
C GLN A 12 21.62 -33.82 -28.12
N GLU A 13 22.60 -34.46 -28.75
CA GLU A 13 23.24 -35.66 -28.22
C GLU A 13 24.20 -35.28 -27.08
N LEU A 14 24.19 -36.06 -26.00
CA LEU A 14 25.02 -35.82 -24.84
C LEU A 14 26.43 -36.36 -25.10
N ALA A 15 27.42 -35.49 -24.96
CA ALA A 15 28.82 -35.89 -25.10
C ALA A 15 29.28 -36.67 -23.84
N PRO A 16 29.93 -37.84 -24.00
CA PRO A 16 30.48 -38.56 -22.86
C PRO A 16 31.64 -37.78 -22.21
N ALA A 17 31.73 -37.83 -20.88
CA ALA A 17 32.76 -37.11 -20.11
C ALA A 17 34.21 -37.60 -20.34
N LYS A 18 34.38 -38.75 -21.02
CA LYS A 18 35.68 -39.31 -21.49
C LYS A 18 35.50 -39.80 -22.93
N LYS A 19 36.60 -40.07 -23.66
CA LYS A 19 36.60 -40.70 -25.00
C LYS A 19 36.00 -42.12 -24.96
N ALA A 20 34.70 -42.23 -24.69
CA ALA A 20 33.93 -43.44 -24.74
C ALA A 20 33.28 -43.55 -26.12
N ARG A 21 33.35 -44.75 -26.72
CA ARG A 21 32.86 -45.06 -28.07
C ARG A 21 31.33 -45.15 -28.20
N LYS A 22 30.58 -44.98 -27.11
CA LYS A 22 29.12 -45.17 -27.09
C LYS A 22 28.42 -43.87 -26.67
N SER A 23 27.39 -43.51 -27.44
CA SER A 23 26.46 -42.43 -27.12
C SER A 23 25.85 -42.66 -25.73
N VAL A 24 25.76 -41.59 -24.93
CA VAL A 24 25.20 -41.63 -23.57
C VAL A 24 23.74 -41.12 -23.52
N GLY A 25 23.12 -40.90 -24.69
CA GLY A 25 21.73 -40.47 -24.83
C GLY A 25 21.59 -39.07 -25.45
N SER A 26 20.35 -38.65 -25.68
CA SER A 26 20.02 -37.33 -26.24
C SER A 26 18.98 -36.59 -25.39
N VAL A 27 19.03 -35.26 -25.44
CA VAL A 27 18.01 -34.37 -24.89
C VAL A 27 17.29 -33.71 -26.06
N ARG A 28 15.96 -33.87 -26.11
CA ARG A 28 15.12 -33.26 -27.13
C ARG A 28 14.19 -32.21 -26.53
N LEU A 29 14.32 -30.98 -26.98
CA LEU A 29 13.30 -29.96 -26.83
C LEU A 29 12.20 -30.27 -27.85
N VAL A 30 11.03 -30.74 -27.41
CA VAL A 30 9.93 -31.16 -28.31
C VAL A 30 9.18 -29.95 -28.89
N ARG A 31 9.09 -28.87 -28.12
CA ARG A 31 8.51 -27.58 -28.51
C ARG A 31 9.29 -26.45 -27.86
N VAL A 32 9.50 -25.37 -28.60
CA VAL A 32 10.00 -24.13 -28.00
C VAL A 32 8.88 -23.54 -27.15
N PRO A 33 9.11 -23.30 -25.84
CA PRO A 33 8.10 -22.65 -25.02
C PRO A 33 7.84 -21.24 -25.56
N ARG A 34 6.56 -20.86 -25.70
CA ARG A 34 6.22 -19.45 -25.92
C ARG A 34 6.64 -18.68 -24.67
N ILE A 35 7.71 -17.90 -24.77
CA ILE A 35 8.11 -16.97 -23.72
C ILE A 35 7.01 -15.90 -23.66
N ARG A 36 6.23 -15.91 -22.60
CA ARG A 36 5.25 -14.87 -22.31
C ARG A 36 5.91 -13.86 -21.39
N HIS A 37 6.16 -12.66 -21.91
CA HIS A 37 6.47 -11.53 -21.06
C HIS A 37 5.18 -11.11 -20.37
N LYS A 38 5.14 -11.24 -19.04
CA LYS A 38 4.09 -10.61 -18.23
C LYS A 38 4.60 -9.21 -17.87
N ALA A 39 3.72 -8.21 -17.96
CA ALA A 39 4.06 -6.87 -17.54
C ALA A 39 4.54 -6.90 -16.07
N SER A 40 5.71 -6.31 -15.80
CA SER A 40 6.16 -6.10 -14.42
C SER A 40 5.35 -4.97 -13.77
N PHE A 41 5.34 -4.93 -12.44
CA PHE A 41 4.75 -3.80 -11.71
C PHE A 41 5.31 -2.45 -12.17
N THR A 42 6.62 -2.35 -12.37
CA THR A 42 7.28 -1.13 -12.87
C THR A 42 6.86 -0.75 -14.29
N GLN A 43 6.58 -1.73 -15.16
CA GLN A 43 6.03 -1.46 -16.48
C GLN A 43 4.62 -0.90 -16.38
N LEU A 44 3.77 -1.47 -15.52
CA LEU A 44 2.43 -0.96 -15.30
C LEU A 44 2.45 0.48 -14.76
N LEU A 45 3.35 0.80 -13.83
CA LEU A 45 3.54 2.17 -13.34
C LEU A 45 3.98 3.13 -14.46
N HIS A 46 4.95 2.74 -15.30
CA HIS A 46 5.36 3.54 -16.45
C HIS A 46 4.26 3.69 -17.51
N GLU A 47 3.39 2.69 -17.65
CA GLU A 47 2.22 2.71 -18.53
C GLU A 47 1.03 3.50 -17.97
N GLY A 48 1.19 4.09 -16.76
CA GLY A 48 0.24 5.01 -16.18
C GLY A 48 -0.68 4.42 -15.12
N LEU A 49 -0.37 3.23 -14.58
CA LEU A 49 -1.01 2.73 -13.36
C LEU A 49 -0.78 3.71 -12.21
N GLU A 50 -1.85 4.01 -11.48
CA GLU A 50 -1.84 4.86 -10.29
C GLU A 50 -2.23 4.03 -9.05
N MET A 51 -1.77 4.48 -7.89
CA MET A 51 -2.14 3.89 -6.61
C MET A 51 -2.68 4.99 -5.70
N SER A 52 -3.97 4.93 -5.40
CA SER A 52 -4.61 5.88 -4.49
C SER A 52 -4.61 5.37 -3.05
N LEU A 53 -4.37 6.27 -2.11
CA LEU A 53 -4.37 6.00 -0.67
C LEU A 53 -5.71 6.41 -0.06
N MET A 54 -6.33 5.49 0.67
CA MET A 54 -7.45 5.77 1.58
C MET A 54 -7.04 5.39 3.01
N VAL A 55 -7.49 6.17 3.99
CA VAL A 55 -7.22 5.89 5.40
C VAL A 55 -8.50 5.84 6.22
N ALA A 56 -8.54 4.88 7.15
CA ALA A 56 -9.59 4.75 8.15
C ALA A 56 -8.92 4.54 9.51
N ILE A 57 -9.14 5.47 10.43
CA ILE A 57 -8.46 5.51 11.73
C ILE A 57 -9.47 5.13 12.83
N ASP A 58 -9.00 4.33 13.76
CA ASP A 58 -9.78 3.86 14.90
C ASP A 58 -9.89 4.97 15.96
N TRP A 59 -11.11 5.31 16.41
CA TRP A 59 -11.41 6.25 17.49
C TRP A 59 -12.01 5.55 18.72
N THR A 60 -11.73 4.25 18.89
CA THR A 60 -12.30 3.49 20.00
C THR A 60 -11.75 3.90 21.36
N ALA A 61 -12.55 3.76 22.42
CA ALA A 61 -12.19 4.14 23.79
C ALA A 61 -11.01 3.34 24.36
N SER A 62 -10.70 2.17 23.81
CA SER A 62 -9.49 1.39 24.15
C SER A 62 -8.18 2.11 23.88
N ASN A 63 -8.19 3.16 23.05
CA ASN A 63 -7.01 4.00 22.82
C ASN A 63 -6.72 5.01 23.95
N GLU A 64 -7.60 5.09 24.96
CA GLU A 64 -7.55 6.06 26.06
C GLU A 64 -7.63 7.52 25.59
N SER A 65 -7.83 8.45 26.54
CA SER A 65 -7.94 9.88 26.23
C SER A 65 -6.69 10.41 25.50
N PRO A 66 -6.81 11.20 24.42
CA PRO A 66 -5.68 11.86 23.76
C PRO A 66 -4.84 12.76 24.67
N SER A 67 -5.37 13.16 25.84
CA SER A 67 -4.60 13.88 26.87
C SER A 67 -3.66 13.00 27.70
N ASN A 68 -3.82 11.68 27.64
CA ASN A 68 -2.99 10.73 28.37
C ASN A 68 -1.71 10.43 27.57
N PRO A 69 -0.50 10.65 28.13
CA PRO A 69 0.77 10.32 27.48
C PRO A 69 0.94 8.86 27.03
N LYS A 70 0.13 7.94 27.56
CA LYS A 70 0.12 6.52 27.15
C LYS A 70 -0.86 6.21 26.02
N SER A 71 -1.75 7.13 25.68
CA SER A 71 -2.71 6.95 24.60
C SER A 71 -1.99 6.80 23.26
N LEU A 72 -2.48 5.90 22.41
CA LEU A 72 -1.99 5.80 21.03
C LEU A 72 -2.34 7.05 20.20
N HIS A 73 -3.35 7.79 20.64
CA HIS A 73 -3.75 9.10 20.12
C HIS A 73 -3.13 10.29 20.84
N TYR A 74 -2.13 10.06 21.70
CA TYR A 74 -1.59 11.13 22.55
C TYR A 74 -1.30 12.40 21.74
N PHE A 75 -1.96 13.49 22.14
CA PHE A 75 -1.82 14.79 21.51
C PHE A 75 -0.71 15.56 22.22
N THR A 76 0.45 15.60 21.58
CA THR A 76 1.62 16.34 22.05
C THR A 76 1.65 17.74 21.45
N SER A 77 2.06 18.73 22.25
CA SER A 77 2.29 20.10 21.81
C SER A 77 3.66 20.29 21.14
N ASP A 78 4.56 19.31 21.21
CA ASP A 78 5.82 19.33 20.44
C ASP A 78 5.57 18.86 19.00
N PRO A 79 5.71 19.73 17.98
CA PRO A 79 5.46 19.36 16.59
C PRO A 79 6.42 18.29 16.05
N ARG A 80 7.54 18.01 16.73
CA ARG A 80 8.50 16.96 16.35
C ARG A 80 8.12 15.58 16.84
N GLN A 81 7.23 15.48 17.81
CA GLN A 81 6.82 14.20 18.37
C GLN A 81 5.54 13.75 17.66
N LEU A 82 5.57 12.53 17.13
CA LEU A 82 4.42 11.88 16.52
C LEU A 82 3.91 10.77 17.43
N ASN A 83 2.59 10.64 17.56
CA ASN A 83 1.99 9.45 18.17
C ASN A 83 2.02 8.25 17.21
N SER A 84 1.50 7.11 17.66
CA SER A 84 1.57 5.86 16.91
C SER A 84 0.79 5.93 15.58
N TYR A 85 -0.38 6.57 15.58
CA TYR A 85 -1.17 6.76 14.36
C TYR A 85 -0.48 7.71 13.40
N GLU A 86 -0.03 8.87 13.87
CA GLU A 86 0.72 9.85 13.06
C GLU A 86 1.96 9.23 12.40
N SER A 87 2.70 8.43 13.16
CA SER A 87 3.88 7.72 12.65
C SER A 87 3.51 6.74 11.54
N ALA A 88 2.40 6.00 11.69
CA ALA A 88 1.92 5.06 10.68
C ALA A 88 1.44 5.77 9.40
N LEU A 89 0.67 6.86 9.56
CA LEU A 89 0.19 7.67 8.43
C LEU A 89 1.36 8.23 7.62
N MET A 90 2.39 8.76 8.29
CA MET A 90 3.58 9.28 7.62
C MET A 90 4.40 8.18 6.95
N ALA A 91 4.61 7.04 7.62
CA ALA A 91 5.41 5.94 7.07
C ALA A 91 4.79 5.33 5.81
N VAL A 92 3.48 5.05 5.84
CA VAL A 92 2.77 4.46 4.69
C VAL A 92 2.56 5.51 3.61
N GLY A 93 2.10 6.70 4.00
CA GLY A 93 1.78 7.76 3.08
C GLY A 93 2.97 8.28 2.30
N SER A 94 4.14 8.44 2.94
CA SER A 94 5.36 8.90 2.23
C SER A 94 5.82 7.95 1.12
N ILE A 95 5.43 6.68 1.21
CA ILE A 95 5.72 5.66 0.18
C ILE A 95 4.65 5.69 -0.91
N LEU A 96 3.36 5.74 -0.55
CA LEU A 96 2.27 5.56 -1.52
C LEU A 96 1.90 6.83 -2.27
N MET A 97 1.99 8.00 -1.62
CA MET A 97 1.56 9.26 -2.22
C MET A 97 2.25 9.56 -3.56
N PRO A 98 3.56 9.36 -3.77
CA PRO A 98 4.18 9.60 -5.08
C PRO A 98 3.60 8.81 -6.26
N TYR A 99 2.80 7.76 -6.01
CA TYR A 99 2.14 6.95 -7.02
C TYR A 99 0.70 7.38 -7.31
N ASP A 100 0.20 8.41 -6.62
CA ASP A 100 -1.11 9.02 -6.81
C ASP A 100 -0.96 10.36 -7.55
N ARG A 101 -1.73 10.63 -8.60
CA ARG A 101 -1.57 11.87 -9.38
C ARG A 101 -2.23 13.08 -8.74
N ASP A 102 -3.42 12.93 -8.19
CA ASP A 102 -4.18 14.05 -7.62
C ASP A 102 -3.80 14.34 -6.16
N GLN A 103 -3.13 13.38 -5.51
CA GLN A 103 -2.73 13.42 -4.11
C GLN A 103 -3.93 13.61 -3.16
N MET A 104 -5.13 13.18 -3.56
CA MET A 104 -6.34 13.27 -2.75
C MET A 104 -6.50 12.00 -1.93
N ILE A 105 -6.68 12.18 -0.62
CA ILE A 105 -6.77 11.08 0.34
C ILE A 105 -8.17 11.12 0.96
N PRO A 106 -9.05 10.18 0.64
CA PRO A 106 -10.25 9.97 1.44
C PRO A 106 -9.86 9.56 2.86
N ALA A 107 -10.24 10.37 3.85
CA ALA A 107 -9.81 10.21 5.23
C ALA A 107 -11.01 10.02 6.17
N PHE A 108 -11.09 8.85 6.79
CA PHE A 108 -12.19 8.45 7.64
C PHE A 108 -11.75 8.06 9.05
N GLY A 109 -12.68 8.16 9.99
CA GLY A 109 -12.59 7.59 11.33
C GLY A 109 -13.74 6.64 11.62
N PHE A 110 -13.58 5.76 12.61
CA PHE A 110 -14.65 4.85 13.06
C PHE A 110 -14.57 4.61 14.57
N GLY A 111 -15.67 4.20 15.20
CA GLY A 111 -15.71 3.89 16.64
C GLY A 111 -15.74 5.13 17.54
N GLY A 112 -15.80 6.33 16.97
CA GLY A 112 -15.89 7.60 17.69
C GLY A 112 -17.30 8.18 17.70
N LYS A 113 -17.49 9.28 18.43
CA LYS A 113 -18.70 10.12 18.42
C LYS A 113 -18.33 11.48 17.82
N PRO A 114 -18.48 11.67 16.50
CA PRO A 114 -18.25 12.97 15.89
C PRO A 114 -19.35 13.96 16.29
N PRO A 115 -19.08 15.28 16.32
CA PRO A 115 -20.06 16.28 16.75
C PRO A 115 -21.36 16.31 15.93
N SER A 116 -21.30 15.86 14.68
CA SER A 116 -22.45 15.80 13.77
C SER A 116 -23.44 14.68 14.12
N ASP A 117 -23.01 13.68 14.90
CA ASP A 117 -23.75 12.45 15.10
C ASP A 117 -24.26 12.37 16.54
N ALA A 118 -25.49 11.86 16.72
CA ALA A 118 -26.08 11.70 18.05
C ALA A 118 -25.49 10.53 18.86
N GLY A 119 -24.64 9.70 18.24
CA GLY A 119 -24.14 8.45 18.81
C GLY A 119 -22.82 8.01 18.21
N VAL A 120 -22.43 6.77 18.50
CA VAL A 120 -21.21 6.19 17.94
C VAL A 120 -21.37 6.05 16.43
N SER A 121 -20.36 6.50 15.69
CA SER A 121 -20.29 6.43 14.25
C SER A 121 -19.19 5.45 13.85
N HIS A 122 -19.53 4.51 12.97
CA HIS A 122 -18.61 3.49 12.46
C HIS A 122 -17.93 3.91 11.15
N CYS A 123 -18.25 5.08 10.62
CA CYS A 123 -17.55 5.69 9.50
C CYS A 123 -17.94 7.17 9.43
N PHE A 124 -16.99 8.06 9.68
CA PHE A 124 -17.18 9.51 9.57
C PHE A 124 -15.97 10.16 8.88
N PRO A 125 -16.16 11.22 8.10
CA PRO A 125 -15.06 11.93 7.45
C PRO A 125 -14.24 12.72 8.47
N LEU A 126 -12.91 12.66 8.40
CA LEU A 126 -12.05 13.45 9.29
C LEU A 126 -12.10 14.95 8.99
N THR A 127 -12.56 15.31 7.79
CA THR A 127 -12.84 16.70 7.40
C THR A 127 -14.05 17.29 8.12
N GLY A 128 -14.89 16.44 8.75
CA GLY A 128 -16.20 16.84 9.28
C GLY A 128 -17.24 17.14 8.20
N ASN A 129 -16.93 16.94 6.92
CA ASN A 129 -17.83 17.20 5.80
C ASN A 129 -18.10 15.91 4.99
N PRO A 130 -19.28 15.28 5.12
CA PRO A 130 -19.62 14.07 4.37
C PRO A 130 -19.64 14.25 2.85
N SER A 131 -19.86 15.47 2.36
CA SER A 131 -19.84 15.77 0.93
C SER A 131 -18.43 15.94 0.38
N ASN A 132 -17.43 16.10 1.25
CA ASN A 132 -16.03 16.23 0.88
C ASN A 132 -15.12 15.56 1.93
N PRO A 133 -14.99 14.22 1.90
CA PRO A 133 -14.18 13.47 2.87
C PRO A 133 -12.67 13.50 2.56
N GLU A 134 -12.28 14.12 1.45
CA GLU A 134 -10.91 14.05 0.94
C GLU A 134 -10.05 15.20 1.45
N VAL A 135 -8.78 14.90 1.65
CA VAL A 135 -7.74 15.87 2.03
C VAL A 135 -6.60 15.81 1.04
N HIS A 136 -5.93 16.94 0.81
CA HIS A 136 -4.83 17.01 -0.13
C HIS A 136 -3.49 16.72 0.57
N GLY A 137 -2.83 15.64 0.16
CA GLY A 137 -1.50 15.24 0.61
C GLY A 137 -1.40 14.87 2.10
N LEU A 138 -0.19 14.46 2.51
CA LEU A 138 0.05 14.05 3.91
C LEU A 138 -0.11 15.20 4.90
N ALA A 139 0.24 16.42 4.51
CA ALA A 139 0.05 17.59 5.36
C ALA A 139 -1.44 17.80 5.68
N GLY A 140 -2.31 17.72 4.66
CA GLY A 140 -3.76 17.80 4.84
C GLY A 140 -4.31 16.67 5.71
N LEU A 141 -3.80 15.45 5.52
CA LEU A 141 -4.18 14.30 6.33
C LEU A 141 -3.80 14.46 7.81
N MET A 142 -2.58 14.90 8.10
CA MET A 142 -2.12 15.13 9.46
C MET A 142 -2.93 16.25 10.13
N GLN A 143 -3.28 17.29 9.38
CA GLN A 143 -4.13 18.37 9.86
C GLN A 143 -5.55 17.88 10.18
N ALA A 144 -6.17 17.10 9.28
CA ALA A 144 -7.50 16.55 9.50
C ALA A 144 -7.54 15.59 10.68
N TYR A 145 -6.54 14.72 10.82
CA TYR A 145 -6.41 13.84 11.99
C TYR A 145 -6.32 14.63 13.30
N ARG A 146 -5.43 15.63 13.39
CA ARG A 146 -5.28 16.47 14.59
C ARG A 146 -6.53 17.30 14.89
N GLY A 147 -7.20 17.80 13.84
CA GLY A 147 -8.49 18.49 13.99
C GLY A 147 -9.57 17.57 14.55
N ALA A 148 -9.67 16.35 14.01
CA ALA A 148 -10.61 15.34 14.48
C ALA A 148 -10.33 14.90 15.92
N LEU A 149 -9.06 14.79 16.36
CA LEU A 149 -8.72 14.50 17.76
C LEU A 149 -9.29 15.53 18.76
N GLY A 150 -9.42 16.79 18.36
CA GLY A 150 -9.99 17.84 19.21
C GLY A 150 -11.52 17.88 19.20
N ALA A 151 -12.18 17.25 18.23
CA ALA A 151 -13.61 17.36 18.00
C ALA A 151 -14.38 16.06 18.27
N VAL A 152 -13.78 14.91 17.97
CA VAL A 152 -14.42 13.59 18.05
C VAL A 152 -14.14 12.98 19.43
N ALA A 153 -15.20 12.62 20.14
CA ALA A 153 -15.06 11.88 21.39
C ALA A 153 -14.80 10.39 21.11
N LEU A 154 -13.77 9.82 21.74
CA LEU A 154 -13.50 8.39 21.63
C LEU A 154 -14.63 7.59 22.28
N SER A 155 -15.09 6.53 21.63
CA SER A 155 -16.20 5.71 22.11
C SER A 155 -16.14 4.28 21.55
N GLY A 156 -17.26 3.56 21.43
CA GLY A 156 -17.25 2.19 20.89
C GLY A 156 -16.75 1.12 21.85
#